data_AF-A0A914SRJ2-F1
#
_entry.id   AF-A0A914SRJ2-F1
#
_cell.length_a   1.000
_cell.length_b   1.000
_cell.length_c   1.000
_cell.angle_alpha   90.00
_cell.angle_beta   90.00
_cell.angle_gamma   90.00
#
_symmetry.space_group_name_H-M   'P 1'
#
loop_
_entity.id
_entity.type
_entity.pdbx_description
1 polymer ?
#
loop_
_entity_poly.entity_id
_entity_poly.type
_entity_poly.pdbx_seq_one_letter_code
_entity_poly.pdbx_strand_id
1 'polypeptide(L)'
;MSGSVESGWAHSNITIRFSRSFIALLGCDENLDVMSCMKKQTIQDIQYAAKTVSKLAESEHYYSILFHPWFDNDFVKANTVAEAIQAAPKINIVMSINSQEAIPWGKYLKKEGTDLIQMGFAMVALS
;
A
#
# COMPACT_ATOMS: atom_id res chain seq x y z
N MET A 1 -4.67 8.42 13.75
CA MET A 1 -5.14 7.26 14.53
C MET A 1 -5.16 6.06 13.60
N SER A 2 -4.73 4.89 14.09
CA SER A 2 -4.82 3.58 13.41
C SER A 2 -4.06 3.46 12.08
N GLY A 3 -2.96 4.21 11.93
CA GLY A 3 -2.14 4.17 10.73
C GLY A 3 -0.97 5.13 10.81
N SER A 4 0.13 4.73 10.18
CA SER A 4 1.34 5.52 10.05
C SER A 4 1.97 5.29 8.68
N VAL A 5 2.88 6.18 8.29
CA VAL A 5 3.73 6.01 7.10
C VAL A 5 4.59 4.73 7.19
N GLU A 6 4.82 4.19 8.39
CA GLU A 6 5.56 2.95 8.59
C GLU A 6 4.69 1.69 8.42
N SER A 7 3.38 1.85 8.20
CA SER A 7 2.47 0.72 8.00
C SER A 7 2.76 0.03 6.68
N GLY A 8 2.85 -1.30 6.68
CA GLY A 8 3.16 -2.08 5.45
C GLY A 8 2.13 -1.95 4.32
N TRP A 9 0.92 -1.45 4.61
CA TRP A 9 -0.10 -1.11 3.61
C TRP A 9 -0.03 0.33 3.11
N ALA A 10 0.67 1.23 3.82
CA ALA A 10 0.80 2.64 3.46
C ALA A 10 1.87 2.85 2.38
N HIS A 11 2.93 2.03 2.43
CA HIS A 11 3.97 1.97 1.40
C HIS A 11 4.41 0.54 1.16
N SER A 12 4.23 0.05 -0.07
CA SER A 12 4.63 -1.28 -0.48
C SER A 12 5.11 -1.30 -1.93
N ASN A 13 6.11 -2.15 -2.21
CA ASN A 13 6.55 -2.42 -3.58
C ASN A 13 5.56 -3.32 -4.34
N ILE A 14 4.48 -3.76 -3.68
CA ILE A 14 3.46 -4.60 -4.28
C ILE A 14 2.80 -3.95 -5.49
N THR A 15 2.61 -2.63 -5.47
CA THR A 15 2.07 -1.87 -6.60
C THR A 15 2.90 -2.07 -7.86
N ILE A 16 4.23 -2.09 -7.74
CA ILE A 16 5.14 -2.31 -8.88
C ILE A 16 4.98 -3.72 -9.43
N ARG A 17 4.79 -4.72 -8.56
CA ARG A 17 4.58 -6.11 -9.00
C ARG A 17 3.33 -6.26 -9.85
N PHE A 18 2.26 -5.56 -9.48
CA PHE A 18 0.95 -5.71 -10.12
C PHE A 18 0.62 -4.62 -11.14
N SER A 19 1.47 -3.59 -11.29
CA SER A 19 1.27 -2.50 -12.25
C SER A 19 1.26 -3.01 -13.69
N ARG A 20 2.08 -4.02 -14.03
CA ARG A 20 2.07 -4.66 -15.36
C ARG A 20 0.74 -5.32 -15.67
N SER A 21 0.18 -6.07 -14.71
CA SER A 21 -1.14 -6.68 -14.87
C SER A 21 -2.24 -5.63 -15.02
N PHE A 22 -2.13 -4.52 -14.28
CA PHE A 22 -3.04 -3.39 -14.41
C PHE A 22 -2.97 -2.74 -15.80
N ILE A 23 -1.75 -2.45 -16.29
CA ILE A 23 -1.50 -1.87 -17.61
C ILE A 23 -2.04 -2.79 -18.72
N ALA A 24 -1.78 -4.09 -18.62
CA ALA A 24 -2.25 -5.09 -19.59
C ALA A 24 -3.79 -5.20 -19.62
N LEU A 25 -4.45 -5.12 -18.47
CA LEU A 25 -5.92 -5.13 -18.38
C LEU A 25 -6.57 -3.90 -19.02
N LEU A 26 -5.85 -2.78 -19.08
CA LEU A 26 -6.28 -1.58 -19.80
C LEU A 26 -5.96 -1.64 -21.31
N GLY A 27 -5.40 -2.76 -21.79
CA GLY A 27 -4.98 -2.92 -23.17
C GLY A 27 -3.80 -2.01 -23.56
N CYS A 28 -3.06 -1.49 -22.58
CA CYS A 28 -1.90 -0.65 -22.82
C CYS A 28 -0.64 -1.51 -23.00
N ASP A 29 0.20 -1.15 -23.96
CA ASP A 29 1.50 -1.79 -24.18
C ASP A 29 2.57 -1.14 -23.31
N GLU A 30 3.28 -1.94 -22.51
CA GLU A 30 4.35 -1.48 -21.63
C GLU A 30 5.60 -0.96 -22.37
N ASN A 31 5.75 -1.29 -23.66
CA ASN A 31 6.88 -0.86 -24.50
C ASN A 31 6.59 0.43 -25.28
N LEU A 32 5.37 0.95 -25.18
CA LEU A 32 4.93 2.21 -25.80
C LEU A 32 4.71 3.28 -24.72
N ASP A 33 4.10 4.40 -25.12
CA ASP A 33 3.71 5.46 -24.18
C ASP A 33 2.50 5.03 -23.32
N VAL A 34 2.79 4.25 -22.29
CA VAL A 34 1.85 3.76 -21.29
C VAL A 34 1.05 4.90 -20.66
N MET A 35 1.70 6.03 -20.36
CA MET A 35 1.06 7.15 -19.67
C MET A 35 -0.02 7.79 -20.52
N SER A 36 0.27 8.03 -21.80
CA SER A 36 -0.74 8.53 -22.74
C SER A 36 -1.86 7.54 -22.98
N CYS A 37 -1.57 6.23 -22.97
CA CYS A 37 -2.59 5.20 -23.08
C CYS A 37 -3.53 5.19 -21.85
N MET A 38 -2.97 5.16 -20.65
CA MET A 38 -3.73 5.13 -19.39
C MET A 38 -4.62 6.37 -19.24
N LYS A 39 -4.15 7.55 -19.65
CA LYS A 39 -4.93 8.80 -19.59
C LYS A 39 -6.16 8.81 -20.51
N LYS A 40 -6.24 7.92 -21.51
CA LYS A 40 -7.38 7.79 -22.42
C LYS A 40 -8.44 6.81 -21.94
N GLN A 41 -8.15 6.04 -20.88
CA GLN A 41 -9.04 5.02 -20.35
C GLN A 41 -10.24 5.65 -19.64
N THR A 42 -11.37 4.94 -19.64
CA THR A 42 -12.53 5.39 -18.88
C THR A 42 -12.35 5.07 -17.40
N ILE A 43 -13.09 5.77 -16.54
CA ILE A 43 -13.10 5.48 -15.10
C ILE A 43 -13.58 4.05 -14.85
N GLN A 44 -14.53 3.55 -15.65
CA GLN A 44 -15.05 2.19 -15.55
C GLN A 44 -13.97 1.15 -15.83
N ASP A 45 -13.17 1.35 -16.88
CA ASP A 45 -12.07 0.45 -17.23
C ASP A 45 -10.98 0.45 -16.14
N ILE A 46 -10.64 1.64 -15.62
CA ILE A 46 -9.70 1.81 -14.50
C ILE A 46 -10.20 1.08 -13.25
N GLN A 47 -11.49 1.23 -12.90
CA GLN A 47 -12.08 0.57 -11.74
C GLN A 47 -12.14 -0.96 -11.91
N TYR A 48 -12.47 -1.42 -13.12
CA TYR A 48 -12.49 -2.84 -13.44
C TYR A 48 -11.09 -3.46 -13.33
N ALA A 49 -10.08 -2.82 -13.92
CA ALA A 49 -8.70 -3.26 -13.83
C ALA A 49 -8.23 -3.26 -12.37
N ALA A 50 -8.48 -2.19 -11.61
CA ALA A 50 -8.08 -2.10 -10.20
C ALA A 50 -8.69 -3.22 -9.36
N LYS A 51 -10.00 -3.47 -9.51
CA LYS A 51 -10.69 -4.54 -8.77
C LYS A 51 -10.16 -5.92 -9.13
N THR A 52 -9.84 -6.15 -10.40
CA THR A 52 -9.32 -7.43 -10.89
C THR A 52 -7.93 -7.70 -10.32
N VAL A 53 -7.06 -6.69 -10.34
CA VAL A 53 -5.71 -6.79 -9.80
C VAL A 53 -5.72 -6.93 -8.27
N SER A 54 -6.61 -6.23 -7.55
CA SER A 54 -6.78 -6.42 -6.10
C SER A 54 -7.17 -7.86 -5.76
N LYS A 55 -8.07 -8.48 -6.52
CA LYS A 55 -8.43 -9.91 -6.32
C LYS A 55 -7.26 -10.85 -6.61
N LEU A 56 -6.44 -10.53 -7.61
CA LEU A 56 -5.24 -11.31 -7.91
C LEU A 56 -4.26 -11.23 -6.73
N ALA A 57 -4.01 -10.04 -6.20
CA ALA A 57 -3.16 -9.85 -5.03
C ALA A 57 -3.70 -10.59 -3.79
N GLU A 58 -5.00 -10.55 -3.54
CA GLU A 58 -5.65 -11.33 -2.48
C GLU A 58 -5.43 -12.84 -2.66
N SER A 59 -5.55 -13.36 -3.89
CA SER A 59 -5.31 -14.78 -4.19
C SER A 59 -3.85 -15.20 -3.96
N GLU A 60 -2.92 -14.26 -4.04
CA GLU A 60 -1.51 -14.46 -3.72
C GLU A 60 -1.17 -14.21 -2.23
N HIS A 61 -2.20 -13.97 -1.40
CA HIS A 61 -2.13 -13.65 0.02
C HIS A 61 -1.43 -12.34 0.36
N TYR A 62 -1.63 -11.33 -0.48
CA TYR A 62 -1.24 -9.96 -0.18
C TYR A 62 -2.45 -9.12 0.25
N TYR A 63 -2.18 -8.00 0.93
CA TYR A 63 -3.20 -6.97 1.17
C TYR A 63 -3.75 -6.44 -0.16
N SER A 64 -5.07 -6.22 -0.21
CA SER A 64 -5.76 -5.74 -1.41
C SER A 64 -5.56 -4.25 -1.72
N ILE A 65 -4.91 -3.53 -0.81
CA ILE A 65 -4.56 -2.11 -0.96
C ILE A 65 -3.31 -2.03 -1.84
N LEU A 66 -3.54 -1.97 -3.15
CA LEU A 66 -2.48 -1.94 -4.15
C LEU A 66 -2.11 -0.53 -4.61
N PHE A 67 -3.02 0.43 -4.53
CA PHE A 67 -2.78 1.80 -4.95
C PHE A 67 -2.74 2.68 -3.69
N HIS A 68 -1.53 3.00 -3.27
CA HIS A 68 -1.25 3.84 -2.11
C HIS A 68 -0.32 4.99 -2.54
N PRO A 69 -0.16 6.04 -1.72
CA PRO A 69 0.80 7.10 -1.98
C PRO A 69 2.21 6.53 -2.24
N TRP A 70 2.92 7.17 -3.17
CA TRP A 70 4.30 6.84 -3.49
C TRP A 70 5.21 8.02 -3.15
N PHE A 71 6.44 7.71 -2.79
CA PHE A 71 7.50 8.68 -2.60
C PHE A 71 8.07 9.08 -3.96
N ASP A 72 7.50 10.14 -4.52
CA ASP A 72 7.79 10.64 -5.87
C ASP A 72 8.96 11.64 -5.91
N ASN A 73 9.52 11.99 -4.75
CA ASN A 73 10.57 12.99 -4.58
C ASN A 73 10.19 14.40 -5.08
N ASP A 74 8.88 14.67 -5.24
CA ASP A 74 8.33 15.96 -5.64
C ASP A 74 7.29 16.43 -4.62
N PHE A 75 6.12 15.77 -4.60
CA PHE A 75 5.10 16.03 -3.60
C PHE A 75 5.55 15.54 -2.22
N VAL A 76 6.13 14.34 -2.15
CA VAL A 76 6.83 13.86 -0.97
C VAL A 76 8.32 13.88 -1.24
N LYS A 77 9.02 14.86 -0.65
CA LYS A 77 10.48 15.06 -0.79
C LYS A 77 11.30 14.03 -0.02
N ALA A 78 11.06 12.76 -0.30
CA ALA A 78 11.76 11.61 0.24
C ALA A 78 11.68 10.49 -0.79
N ASN A 79 12.61 9.54 -0.74
CA ASN A 79 12.56 8.28 -1.49
C ASN A 79 12.31 7.07 -0.57
N THR A 80 12.47 7.25 0.75
CA THR A 80 12.27 6.21 1.75
C THR A 80 11.44 6.72 2.93
N VAL A 81 10.83 5.79 3.67
CA VAL A 81 10.07 6.13 4.89
C VAL A 81 10.98 6.81 5.91
N ALA A 82 12.22 6.36 6.03
CA ALA A 82 13.21 6.94 6.94
C ALA A 82 13.54 8.39 6.59
N GLU A 83 13.76 8.70 5.31
CA GLU A 83 13.96 10.06 4.83
C GLU A 83 12.74 10.95 5.11
N ALA A 84 11.53 10.42 4.89
CA ALA A 84 10.29 11.16 5.14
C ALA A 84 10.12 11.50 6.63
N ILE A 85 10.43 10.55 7.53
CA ILE A 85 10.38 10.77 8.99
C ILE A 85 11.45 11.78 9.43
N GLN A 86 12.67 11.70 8.87
CA GLN A 86 13.75 12.61 9.21
C GLN A 86 13.49 14.05 8.76
N ALA A 87 12.86 14.22 7.60
CA ALA A 87 12.49 15.52 7.06
C ALA A 87 11.22 16.10 7.70
N ALA A 88 10.45 15.29 8.43
CA ALA A 88 9.19 15.72 9.01
C ALA A 88 9.40 16.83 10.06
N PRO A 89 8.54 17.87 10.07
CA PRO A 89 8.60 18.90 11.10
C PRO A 89 8.32 18.27 12.47
N LYS A 90 9.11 18.68 13.47
CA LYS A 90 8.90 18.24 14.86
C LYS A 90 7.69 18.95 15.44
N ILE A 91 6.53 18.29 15.36
CA ILE A 91 5.28 18.75 15.95
C ILE A 91 4.78 17.72 16.97
N ASN A 92 3.96 18.17 17.93
CA ASN A 92 3.33 17.26 18.88
C ASN A 92 2.23 16.48 18.15
N ILE A 93 2.38 15.16 18.07
CA ILE A 93 1.42 14.26 17.42
C ILE A 93 0.89 13.28 18.47
N VAL A 94 -0.43 13.13 18.52
CA VAL A 94 -1.06 12.04 19.27
C VAL A 94 -1.33 10.90 18.31
N MET A 95 -0.67 9.77 18.56
CA MET A 95 -0.91 8.52 17.85
C MET A 95 -1.71 7.58 18.76
N SER A 96 -2.65 6.85 18.18
CA SER A 96 -3.44 5.86 18.89
C SER A 96 -3.76 4.70 17.96
N ILE A 97 -3.99 3.54 18.56
CA ILE A 97 -4.45 2.30 17.92
C ILE A 97 -5.63 1.76 18.74
N ASN A 98 -6.56 1.04 18.12
CA ASN A 98 -7.57 0.30 18.85
C ASN A 98 -7.04 -1.10 19.23
N SER A 99 -7.51 -1.67 20.33
CA SER A 99 -7.03 -2.97 20.85
C SER A 99 -7.33 -4.18 19.93
N GLN A 100 -8.12 -3.99 18.87
CA GLN A 100 -8.61 -5.06 18.00
C GLN A 100 -8.50 -4.74 16.49
N GLU A 101 -7.56 -3.87 16.08
CA GLU A 101 -7.46 -3.44 14.67
C GLU A 101 -7.19 -4.58 13.69
N ALA A 102 -6.52 -5.64 14.15
CA ALA A 102 -6.13 -6.78 13.33
C ALA A 102 -7.25 -7.81 13.12
N ILE A 103 -8.32 -7.79 13.92
CA ILE A 103 -9.39 -8.81 13.87
C ILE A 103 -10.06 -8.90 12.48
N PRO A 104 -10.37 -7.79 11.78
CA PRO A 104 -10.93 -7.86 10.43
C PRO A 104 -9.97 -8.42 9.38
N TRP A 105 -8.65 -8.37 9.64
CA TRP A 105 -7.61 -8.66 8.65
C TRP A 105 -6.90 -9.99 8.86
N GLY A 106 -7.11 -10.68 9.99
CA GLY A 106 -6.43 -11.93 10.36
C GLY A 106 -6.57 -13.10 9.37
N LYS A 107 -7.50 -13.01 8.40
CA LYS A 107 -7.68 -14.03 7.35
C LYS A 107 -6.75 -13.84 6.13
N TYR A 108 -6.07 -12.71 6.01
CA TYR A 108 -5.35 -12.32 4.79
C TYR A 108 -3.82 -12.31 4.93
N LEU A 109 -3.26 -12.80 6.04
CA LEU A 109 -1.83 -12.64 6.36
C LEU A 109 -1.05 -13.94 6.21
N LYS A 110 0.00 -13.91 5.38
CA LYS A 110 1.10 -14.89 5.46
C LYS A 110 1.94 -14.67 6.71
N LYS A 111 2.74 -15.68 7.09
CA LYS A 111 3.63 -15.72 8.25
C LYS A 111 4.52 -14.46 8.39
N GLU A 112 5.06 -13.95 7.28
CA GLU A 112 5.88 -12.71 7.26
C GLU A 112 5.08 -11.43 7.59
N GLY A 113 3.77 -11.40 7.29
CA GLY A 113 2.87 -10.33 7.73
C GLY A 113 2.34 -10.54 9.16
N THR A 114 2.53 -11.74 9.73
CA THR A 114 2.19 -12.06 11.12
C THR A 114 3.26 -11.55 12.08
N ASP A 115 4.53 -11.58 11.66
CA ASP A 115 5.67 -11.09 12.47
C ASP A 115 5.55 -9.58 12.78
N LEU A 116 5.04 -8.77 11.84
CA LEU A 116 4.77 -7.33 12.04
C LEU A 116 3.63 -7.08 13.05
N ILE A 117 2.62 -7.95 13.11
CA ILE A 117 1.53 -7.84 14.09
C ILE A 117 1.96 -8.33 15.47
N GLN A 118 2.84 -9.33 15.54
CA GLN A 118 3.34 -9.85 16.80
C GLN A 118 4.19 -8.80 17.54
N MET A 119 4.92 -7.96 16.82
CA MET A 119 5.58 -6.77 17.39
C MET A 119 4.59 -5.75 17.97
N GLY A 120 3.42 -5.58 17.34
CA GLY A 120 2.34 -4.73 17.86
C GLY A 120 1.68 -5.28 19.12
N PHE A 121 1.46 -6.59 19.22
CA PHE A 121 0.92 -7.23 20.43
C PHE A 121 1.93 -7.24 21.58
N ALA A 122 3.23 -7.37 21.31
CA ALA A 122 4.27 -7.37 22.34
C ALA A 122 4.40 -6.01 23.05
N MET A 123 4.15 -4.89 22.36
CA MET A 123 4.15 -3.56 23.00
C MET A 123 2.94 -3.32 23.91
N VAL A 124 1.79 -3.91 23.61
CA VAL A 124 0.57 -3.79 24.45
C VAL A 124 0.63 -4.67 25.69
N ALA A 125 1.42 -5.76 25.67
CA ALA A 125 1.58 -6.65 26.81
C ALA A 125 2.66 -6.20 27.82
N LEU A 126 3.42 -5.14 27.52
CA LEU A 126 4.50 -4.59 28.36
C LEU A 126 4.17 -3.21 28.97
N SER A 127 2.94 -2.73 28.82
CA SER A 127 2.42 -1.50 29.43
C SER A 127 1.49 -1.77 30.60
#